data_AF-A0A1F7H934-F1
#
_entry.id   AF-A0A1F7H934-F1
#
_cell.length_a   1.000
_cell.length_b   1.000
_cell.length_c   1.000
_cell.angle_alpha   90.00
_cell.angle_beta   90.00
_cell.angle_gamma   90.00
#
_symmetry.space_group_name_H-M   'P 1'
#
loop_
_entity.id
_entity.type
_entity.pdbx_description
1 polymer ?
#
loop_
_entity_poly.entity_id
_entity_poly.type
_entity_poly.pdbx_seq_one_letter_code
_entity_poly.pdbx_strand_id
1 'polypeptide(L)'
;MNKCYHCGKGVLYGRSHTHKRGVAGGRWKKRAPKTQRIFEPNLQAVKIVEAGLEKRVKLCTKCLKRVRKDLRDGKKPFLTLKTLDIRRPKLNIEDRKSKVEVQTSIISRQV
;
A
#
# COMPACT_ATOMS: atom_id res chain seq x y z
N MET A 1 6.09 -0.33 -20.29
CA MET A 1 6.62 0.74 -19.40
C MET A 1 6.45 0.34 -17.93
N ASN A 2 7.53 0.19 -17.16
CA ASN A 2 7.46 -0.12 -15.72
C ASN A 2 7.21 1.15 -14.91
N LYS A 3 5.99 1.69 -15.01
CA LYS A 3 5.53 2.86 -14.25
C LYS A 3 4.32 2.50 -13.40
N CYS A 4 4.21 3.12 -12.24
CA CYS A 4 3.01 3.04 -11.42
C CYS A 4 1.85 3.76 -12.10
N TYR A 5 0.68 3.12 -12.14
CA TYR A 5 -0.54 3.70 -12.69
C TYR A 5 -0.97 5.01 -12.01
N HIS A 6 -0.94 5.08 -10.67
CA HIS A 6 -1.41 6.27 -9.94
C HIS A 6 -0.37 7.38 -9.84
N CYS A 7 0.87 7.08 -9.44
CA CYS A 7 1.88 8.11 -9.12
C CYS A 7 2.97 8.26 -10.18
N GLY A 8 2.91 7.52 -11.29
CA GLY A 8 3.90 7.61 -12.37
C GLY A 8 5.31 7.15 -12.02
N LYS A 9 5.56 6.65 -10.79
CA LYS A 9 6.88 6.18 -10.35
C LYS A 9 7.46 5.21 -11.37
N GLY A 10 8.58 5.61 -11.96
CA GLY A 10 9.34 4.82 -12.91
C GLY A 10 10.70 4.42 -12.37
N VAL A 11 11.50 3.92 -13.29
CA VAL A 11 12.90 3.60 -13.06
C VAL A 11 13.69 4.88 -12.76
N LEU A 12 14.56 4.81 -11.76
CA LEU A 12 15.49 5.89 -11.44
C LEU A 12 16.91 5.44 -11.76
N TYR A 13 17.71 6.34 -12.30
CA TYR A 13 19.13 6.12 -12.51
C TYR A 13 19.91 6.68 -11.33
N GLY A 14 20.89 5.92 -10.85
CA GLY A 14 21.86 6.49 -9.93
C GLY A 14 23.15 5.70 -9.92
N ARG A 15 23.85 5.78 -8.79
CA ARG A 15 25.23 5.29 -8.67
C ARG A 15 25.37 4.39 -7.46
N SER A 16 26.30 3.47 -7.54
CA SER A 16 26.77 2.67 -6.41
C SER A 16 28.23 3.04 -6.12
N HIS A 17 28.52 3.20 -4.84
CA HIS A 17 29.85 3.51 -4.32
C HIS A 17 30.10 2.57 -3.14
N THR A 18 30.95 1.57 -3.34
CA THR A 18 31.27 0.60 -2.29
C THR A 18 32.76 0.61 -2.05
N HIS A 19 33.16 0.94 -0.81
CA HIS A 19 34.53 0.80 -0.35
C HIS A 19 34.82 -0.67 -0.02
N LYS A 20 36.03 -1.13 -0.31
CA LYS A 20 36.49 -2.44 0.17
C LYS A 20 36.77 -2.36 1.69
N ARG A 21 36.74 -3.49 2.38
CA ARG A 21 37.11 -3.54 3.81
C ARG A 21 38.56 -3.07 4.00
N GLY A 22 38.82 -2.22 4.99
CA GLY A 22 40.17 -1.73 5.33
C GLY A 22 40.69 -0.52 4.52
N VAL A 23 39.92 0.05 3.59
CA VAL A 23 40.35 1.23 2.78
C VAL A 23 39.68 2.56 3.16
N ALA A 24 38.92 2.59 4.26
CA ALA A 24 38.23 3.79 4.73
C ALA A 24 39.12 4.77 5.53
N GLY A 25 40.40 4.44 5.74
CA GLY A 25 41.34 5.19 6.60
C GLY A 25 41.87 6.51 6.04
N GLY A 26 41.03 7.35 5.42
CA GLY A 26 41.33 8.77 5.17
C GLY A 26 42.31 9.10 4.02
N ARG A 27 42.98 8.12 3.40
CA ARG A 27 43.82 8.38 2.22
C ARG A 27 42.98 8.51 0.95
N TRP A 28 42.90 9.72 0.38
CA TRP A 28 42.22 10.04 -0.89
C TRP A 28 42.69 9.22 -2.10
N LYS A 29 43.83 8.52 -2.00
CA LYS A 29 44.45 7.71 -3.07
C LYS A 29 43.61 6.49 -3.50
N LYS A 30 42.68 6.00 -2.66
CA LYS A 30 41.79 4.85 -2.97
C LYS A 30 40.31 5.21 -2.83
N ARG A 31 39.85 6.18 -3.63
CA ARG A 31 38.42 6.54 -3.71
C ARG A 31 37.57 5.36 -4.21
N ALA A 32 36.35 5.20 -3.70
CA ALA A 32 35.44 4.15 -4.16
C ALA A 32 35.11 4.31 -5.66
N PRO A 33 35.12 3.22 -6.44
CA PRO A 33 34.71 3.26 -7.83
C PRO A 33 33.24 3.66 -7.95
N LYS A 34 32.92 4.44 -8.99
CA LYS A 34 31.56 4.88 -9.30
C LYS A 34 30.98 3.97 -10.37
N THR A 35 30.08 3.07 -10.00
CA THR A 35 29.34 2.24 -10.96
C THR A 35 27.92 2.78 -11.15
N GLN A 36 27.41 2.74 -12.38
CA GLN A 36 26.02 3.08 -12.64
C GLN A 36 25.11 1.96 -12.14
N ARG A 37 23.96 2.33 -11.57
CA ARG A 37 22.91 1.39 -11.20
C ARG A 37 21.54 1.91 -11.58
N ILE A 38 20.66 0.97 -11.89
CA ILE A 38 19.26 1.21 -12.20
C ILE A 38 18.45 0.81 -10.97
N PHE A 39 17.59 1.71 -10.50
CA PHE A 39 16.68 1.45 -9.40
C PHE A 39 15.27 1.23 -9.95
N GLU A 40 14.84 -0.01 -9.91
CA GLU A 40 13.49 -0.34 -10.32
C GLU A 40 12.48 -0.07 -9.20
N PRO A 41 11.31 0.51 -9.52
CA PRO A 41 10.25 0.67 -8.54
C PRO A 41 9.66 -0.70 -8.18
N ASN A 42 9.34 -0.88 -6.90
CA ASN A 42 8.58 -2.05 -6.45
C ASN A 42 7.11 -1.93 -6.90
N LEU A 43 6.83 -2.42 -8.10
CA LEU A 43 5.51 -2.46 -8.75
C LEU A 43 4.89 -3.85 -8.59
N GLN A 44 3.60 -3.88 -8.25
CA GLN A 44 2.82 -5.09 -8.06
C GLN A 44 1.60 -5.05 -8.99
N ALA A 45 1.29 -6.17 -9.63
CA ALA A 45 0.13 -6.29 -10.51
C ALA A 45 -1.13 -6.49 -9.66
N VAL A 46 -2.12 -5.61 -9.83
CA VAL A 46 -3.36 -5.62 -9.04
C VAL A 46 -4.57 -5.44 -9.95
N LYS A 47 -5.69 -6.07 -9.58
CA LYS A 47 -6.98 -5.90 -10.25
C LYS A 47 -7.72 -4.72 -9.60
N ILE A 48 -8.07 -3.72 -10.40
CA ILE A 48 -8.86 -2.55 -9.99
C ILE A 48 -10.21 -2.57 -10.69
N VAL A 49 -11.19 -1.93 -10.05
CA VAL A 49 -12.50 -1.64 -10.66
C VAL A 49 -12.55 -0.15 -10.93
N GLU A 50 -12.63 0.22 -12.20
CA GLU A 50 -12.78 1.60 -12.67
C GLU A 50 -14.00 1.70 -13.58
N ALA A 51 -14.92 2.62 -13.29
CA ALA A 51 -16.15 2.81 -14.06
C ALA A 51 -16.94 1.51 -14.31
N GLY A 52 -16.96 0.60 -13.33
CA GLY A 52 -17.63 -0.70 -13.42
C GLY A 52 -16.86 -1.78 -14.20
N LEU A 53 -15.72 -1.44 -14.82
CA LEU A 53 -14.89 -2.40 -15.57
C LEU A 53 -13.69 -2.86 -14.77
N GLU A 54 -13.35 -4.13 -14.92
CA GLU A 54 -12.18 -4.74 -14.29
C GLU A 54 -10.93 -4.54 -15.14
N LYS A 55 -9.89 -3.95 -14.54
CA LYS A 55 -8.59 -3.76 -15.20
C LYS A 55 -7.46 -4.32 -14.36
N ARG A 56 -6.47 -4.91 -15.02
CA ARG A 56 -5.19 -5.30 -14.42
C ARG A 56 -4.18 -4.17 -14.61
N VAL A 57 -3.71 -3.58 -13.52
CA VAL A 57 -2.74 -2.47 -13.55
C VAL A 57 -1.53 -2.75 -12.66
N LYS A 58 -0.39 -2.08 -12.94
CA LYS A 58 0.79 -2.10 -12.08
C LYS A 58 0.75 -0.92 -11.11
N LEU A 59 0.74 -1.22 -9.80
CA LEU A 59 0.75 -0.21 -8.74
C LEU A 59 1.98 -0.31 -7.85
N CYS A 60 2.44 0.84 -7.36
CA CYS A 60 3.55 0.92 -6.43
C CYS A 60 3.14 0.40 -5.03
N THR A 61 4.04 -0.23 -4.30
CA THR A 61 3.74 -0.71 -2.93
C THR A 61 3.35 0.42 -1.97
N LYS A 62 3.92 1.64 -2.10
CA LYS A 62 3.47 2.81 -1.32
C LYS A 62 2.02 3.18 -1.60
N CYS A 63 1.59 3.05 -2.86
CA CYS A 63 0.24 3.36 -3.31
C CYS A 63 -0.74 2.35 -2.73
N LEU A 64 -0.41 1.05 -2.83
CA LEU A 64 -1.19 -0.03 -2.23
C LEU A 64 -1.29 0.10 -0.71
N LYS A 65 -0.19 0.49 -0.05
CA LYS A 65 -0.19 0.76 1.40
C LYS A 65 -1.14 1.91 1.76
N ARG A 66 -1.18 2.98 0.95
CA ARG A 66 -2.09 4.12 1.16
C ARG A 66 -3.54 3.70 1.01
N VAL A 67 -3.90 3.02 -0.08
CA VAL A 67 -5.26 2.49 -0.28
C VAL A 67 -5.71 1.64 0.91
N ARG A 68 -4.86 0.71 1.36
CA ARG A 68 -5.14 -0.13 2.54
C ARG A 68 -5.30 0.67 3.83
N LYS A 69 -4.61 1.81 3.97
CA LYS A 69 -4.74 2.69 5.13
C LYS A 69 -6.06 3.47 5.06
N ASP A 70 -6.36 4.07 3.92
CA ASP A 70 -7.59 4.84 3.72
C ASP A 70 -8.83 3.98 3.99
N LEU A 71 -8.81 2.71 3.52
CA LEU A 71 -9.83 1.70 3.81
C LEU A 71 -9.99 1.41 5.32
N ARG A 72 -8.89 1.41 6.10
CA ARG A 72 -8.94 1.19 7.56
C ARG A 72 -9.47 2.42 8.29
N ASP A 73 -9.10 3.61 7.82
CA ASP A 73 -9.47 4.88 8.40
C ASP A 73 -10.90 5.32 7.99
N GLY A 74 -11.62 4.51 7.19
CA GLY A 74 -12.97 4.82 6.69
C GLY A 74 -13.01 5.93 5.64
N LYS A 75 -11.85 6.33 5.10
CA LYS A 75 -11.75 7.36 4.05
C LYS A 75 -11.95 6.73 2.68
N LYS A 76 -12.55 7.49 1.76
CA LYS A 76 -12.72 7.07 0.37
C LYS A 76 -11.33 6.96 -0.30
N PRO A 77 -10.87 5.76 -0.69
CA PRO A 77 -9.59 5.62 -1.36
C PRO A 77 -9.68 6.15 -2.79
N PHE A 78 -8.52 6.50 -3.36
CA PHE A 78 -8.41 6.98 -4.74
C PHE A 78 -8.59 5.88 -5.81
N LEU A 79 -8.48 4.60 -5.43
CA LEU A 79 -8.74 3.44 -6.29
C LEU A 79 -9.48 2.34 -5.51
N THR A 80 -10.44 1.71 -6.17
CA THR A 80 -11.14 0.51 -5.72
C THR A 80 -10.41 -0.76 -6.17
N LEU A 81 -9.87 -1.52 -5.21
CA LEU A 81 -9.26 -2.82 -5.49
C LEU A 81 -10.36 -3.90 -5.57
N LYS A 82 -10.27 -4.81 -6.54
CA LYS A 82 -11.22 -5.94 -6.67
C LYS A 82 -11.05 -6.94 -5.52
N THR A 83 -9.82 -7.36 -5.25
CA THR A 83 -9.49 -8.25 -4.13
C THR A 83 -9.28 -7.41 -2.88
N LEU A 84 -10.36 -7.13 -2.17
CA LEU A 84 -10.28 -6.71 -0.77
C LEU A 84 -10.21 -7.97 0.09
N ASP A 85 -8.99 -8.48 0.32
CA ASP A 85 -8.78 -9.34 1.49
C ASP A 85 -8.86 -8.45 2.72
N ILE A 86 -10.09 -8.22 3.15
CA ILE A 86 -10.38 -7.72 4.49
C ILE A 86 -9.86 -8.81 5.43
N ARG A 87 -8.60 -8.70 5.89
CA ARG A 87 -8.32 -9.11 7.27
C ARG A 87 -9.23 -8.22 8.10
N ARG A 88 -10.45 -8.70 8.36
CA ARG A 88 -11.49 -8.00 9.10
C ARG A 88 -10.79 -7.28 10.25
N PRO A 89 -10.77 -5.94 10.30
CA PRO A 89 -10.76 -5.33 11.62
C PRO A 89 -11.96 -5.98 12.31
N LYS A 90 -11.74 -6.60 13.48
CA LYS A 90 -12.82 -7.22 14.26
C LYS A 90 -13.98 -6.23 14.20
N LEU A 91 -15.11 -6.63 13.61
CA LEU A 91 -16.36 -5.89 13.76
C LEU A 91 -16.42 -5.57 15.25
N ASN A 92 -16.41 -4.29 15.63
CA ASN A 92 -16.55 -3.93 17.02
C ASN A 92 -17.85 -4.59 17.49
N ILE A 93 -17.71 -5.59 18.35
CA ILE A 93 -18.79 -6.44 18.88
C ILE A 93 -19.82 -5.56 19.62
N GLU A 94 -19.44 -4.33 19.96
CA GLU A 94 -20.22 -3.28 20.59
C GLU A 94 -21.43 -2.82 19.75
N ASP A 95 -21.34 -2.82 18.41
CA ASP A 95 -22.47 -2.40 17.56
C ASP A 95 -23.61 -3.44 17.47
N ARG A 96 -23.35 -4.69 17.87
CA ARG A 96 -24.40 -5.73 17.97
C ARG A 96 -25.15 -5.69 19.29
N LYS A 97 -24.47 -5.30 20.39
CA LYS A 97 -25.12 -5.20 21.71
C LYS A 97 -26.20 -4.12 21.71
N SER A 98 -25.91 -2.95 21.14
CA SER A 98 -26.89 -1.85 21.06
C SER A 98 -28.11 -2.18 20.20
N LYS A 99 -27.95 -2.92 19.08
CA LYS A 99 -29.11 -3.33 18.25
C LYS A 99 -29.96 -4.42 18.89
N VAL A 100 -29.36 -5.36 19.62
CA VAL A 100 -30.10 -6.45 20.31
C VAL A 100 -30.86 -5.89 21.51
N GLU A 101 -30.29 -4.95 22.27
CA GLU A 101 -30.97 -4.26 23.38
C GLU A 101 -32.14 -3.38 22.90
N VAL A 102 -32.00 -2.75 21.74
CA VAL A 102 -33.10 -1.97 21.14
C VAL A 102 -34.22 -2.90 20.64
N GLN A 103 -33.92 -4.10 20.13
CA GLN A 103 -34.94 -5.06 19.69
C GLN A 103 -35.71 -5.71 20.85
N THR A 104 -35.04 -6.07 21.95
CA THR A 104 -35.71 -6.65 23.13
C THR A 104 -36.59 -5.65 23.87
N SER A 105 -36.18 -4.38 23.91
CA SER A 105 -36.98 -3.29 24.52
C SER A 105 -38.18 -2.85 23.70
N ILE A 106 -38.17 -3.04 22.38
CA ILE A 106 -39.33 -2.77 21.50
C ILE A 106 -40.38 -3.88 21.64
N ILE A 107 -39.97 -5.15 21.71
CA ILE A 107 -40.89 -6.30 21.82
C ILE A 107 -41.61 -6.30 23.19
N SER A 108 -40.92 -5.90 24.27
CA SER A 108 -41.52 -5.80 25.62
C SER A 108 -42.48 -4.61 25.80
N ARG A 109 -42.59 -3.70 24.82
CA ARG A 109 -43.53 -2.56 24.84
C ARG A 109 -44.79 -2.80 24.00
N GLN A 110 -44.84 -3.90 23.26
CA GLN A 110 -45.93 -4.26 22.34
C GLN A 110 -46.82 -5.42 22.85
N VAL A 111 -46.58 -5.89 24.08
CA VAL A 111 -47.41 -6.90 24.79
C VAL A 111 -47.93 -6.29 26.07
#